data_AF-A0A517T1Q2-F1
#
_entry.id   AF-A0A517T1Q2-F1
#
_cell.length_a   1.000
_cell.length_b   1.000
_cell.length_c   1.000
_cell.angle_alpha   90.00
_cell.angle_beta   90.00
_cell.angle_gamma   90.00
#
_symmetry.space_group_name_H-M   'P 1'
#
loop_
_entity.id
_entity.type
_entity.pdbx_description
1 polymer ?
#
loop_
_entity_poly.entity_id
_entity_poly.type
_entity_poly.pdbx_seq_one_letter_code
_entity_poly.pdbx_strand_id
1 'polypeptide(L)'
;MRFSGDEIDAARELRRVGLPWTPAVGHYVFDELKQYDRPSPFQDGVYFVLNYQYFMRDMGGEERFQQCMLWLPTWEDARELLRELEVPEREVAEGLRKQHAMEAGIERLALYAMLLDRLRGAAE
;
A
#
# COMPACT_ATOMS: atom_id res chain seq x y z
N MET A 1 7.71 -10.96 -1.63
CA MET A 1 6.27 -10.68 -1.51
C MET A 1 5.74 -10.37 -2.90
N ARG A 2 4.61 -10.94 -3.31
CA ARG A 2 4.00 -10.69 -4.63
C ARG A 2 2.70 -9.90 -4.42
N PHE A 3 2.40 -8.97 -5.32
CA PHE A 3 1.15 -8.22 -5.32
C PHE A 3 0.42 -8.50 -6.62
N SER A 4 -0.85 -8.86 -6.52
CA SER A 4 -1.77 -9.09 -7.63
C SER A 4 -2.14 -7.77 -8.30
N GLY A 5 -2.62 -7.82 -9.55
CA GLY A 5 -3.05 -6.63 -10.28
C GLY A 5 -4.13 -5.85 -9.52
N ASP A 6 -5.10 -6.55 -8.92
CA ASP A 6 -6.15 -5.95 -8.10
C ASP A 6 -5.61 -5.21 -6.86
N GLU A 7 -4.53 -5.71 -6.26
CA GLU A 7 -3.92 -5.06 -5.10
C GLU A 7 -3.18 -3.79 -5.49
N ILE A 8 -2.51 -3.80 -6.65
CA ILE A 8 -1.87 -2.60 -7.19
C ILE A 8 -2.94 -1.56 -7.56
N ASP A 9 -4.05 -1.99 -8.18
CA ASP A 9 -5.14 -1.10 -8.54
C ASP A 9 -5.81 -0.47 -7.31
N ALA A 10 -6.09 -1.28 -6.29
CA ALA A 10 -6.64 -0.79 -5.03
C ALA A 10 -5.64 0.14 -4.29
N ALA A 11 -4.34 -0.10 -4.37
CA ALA A 11 -3.33 0.82 -3.83
C ALA A 11 -3.30 2.17 -4.57
N ARG A 12 -3.46 2.17 -5.91
CA ARG A 12 -3.62 3.42 -6.69
C ARG A 12 -4.82 4.21 -6.22
N GLU A 13 -5.93 3.49 -6.01
CA GLU A 13 -7.17 4.08 -5.56
C GLU A 13 -6.99 4.69 -4.16
N LEU A 14 -6.26 4.01 -3.26
CA LEU A 14 -5.92 4.52 -1.92
C LEU A 14 -5.13 5.83 -1.99
N ARG A 15 -4.12 5.89 -2.86
CA ARG A 15 -3.38 7.12 -3.14
C ARG A 15 -4.28 8.22 -3.69
N ARG A 16 -5.22 7.89 -4.59
CA ARG A 16 -6.14 8.86 -5.20
C ARG A 16 -7.12 9.46 -4.20
N VAL A 17 -7.60 8.68 -3.25
CA VAL A 17 -8.49 9.17 -2.17
C VAL A 17 -7.73 9.90 -1.06
N GLY A 18 -6.41 10.05 -1.18
CA GLY A 18 -5.59 10.85 -0.27
C GLY A 18 -5.03 10.08 0.93
N LEU A 19 -4.78 8.77 0.80
CA LEU A 19 -4.09 8.01 1.85
C LEU A 19 -2.77 8.71 2.20
N PRO A 20 -2.58 9.17 3.46
CA PRO A 20 -1.34 9.78 3.88
C PRO A 20 -0.25 8.72 3.87
N TRP A 21 0.78 8.93 3.05
CA TRP A 21 1.91 8.03 2.97
C TRP A 21 3.21 8.80 3.08
N THR A 22 4.05 8.36 4.01
CA THR A 22 5.44 8.80 4.10
C THR A 22 6.36 7.61 3.78
N PRO A 23 7.30 7.75 2.84
CA PRO A 23 8.21 6.67 2.53
C PRO A 23 9.09 6.35 3.74
N ALA A 24 9.18 5.07 4.09
CA ALA A 24 9.98 4.60 5.23
C ALA A 24 10.67 3.28 4.89
N VAL A 25 11.72 2.96 5.65
CA VAL A 25 12.40 1.67 5.55
C VAL A 25 11.42 0.56 5.93
N GLY A 26 11.36 -0.50 5.12
CA GLY A 26 10.39 -1.58 5.30
C GLY A 26 9.15 -1.48 4.43
N HIS A 27 8.93 -0.36 3.72
CA HIS A 27 7.80 -0.23 2.80
C HIS A 27 8.05 -0.94 1.47
N TYR A 28 7.00 -1.56 0.94
CA TYR A 28 6.96 -2.00 -0.45
C TYR A 28 6.41 -0.89 -1.33
N VAL A 29 7.06 -0.65 -2.46
CA VAL A 29 6.66 0.37 -3.41
C VAL A 29 6.62 -0.20 -4.82
N PHE A 30 5.75 0.34 -5.67
CA PHE A 30 5.63 -0.01 -7.07
C PHE A 30 5.99 1.19 -7.93
N ASP A 31 6.98 1.03 -8.79
CA ASP A 31 7.42 2.02 -9.76
C ASP A 31 6.51 1.98 -10.98
N GLU A 32 5.46 2.79 -10.94
CA GLU A 32 4.46 2.87 -12.01
C GLU A 32 5.04 3.42 -13.31
N LEU A 33 6.05 4.29 -13.17
CA LEU A 33 6.65 5.03 -14.27
C LEU A 33 7.85 4.29 -14.89
N LYS A 34 8.22 3.11 -14.35
CA LYS A 34 9.41 2.34 -14.75
C LYS A 34 10.67 3.20 -14.83
N GLN A 35 10.79 4.19 -13.93
CA GLN A 35 11.94 5.09 -13.89
C GLN A 35 13.13 4.45 -13.17
N TYR A 36 12.91 3.42 -12.36
CA TYR A 36 13.97 2.72 -11.66
C TYR A 36 14.48 1.55 -12.51
N ASP A 37 15.65 1.74 -13.10
CA ASP A 37 16.30 0.82 -14.04
C ASP A 37 16.84 -0.48 -13.37
N ARG A 38 16.71 -0.62 -12.04
CA ARG A 38 17.21 -1.80 -11.35
C ARG A 38 16.25 -2.98 -11.48
N PRO A 39 16.76 -4.20 -11.61
CA PRO A 39 15.91 -5.38 -11.57
C PRO A 39 15.21 -5.47 -10.21
N SER A 40 13.89 -5.62 -10.22
CA SER A 40 13.15 -5.92 -9.00
C SER A 40 13.45 -7.35 -8.54
N PRO A 41 13.85 -7.54 -7.27
CA PRO A 41 14.07 -8.88 -6.72
C PRO A 41 12.76 -9.63 -6.40
N PHE A 42 11.60 -8.98 -6.46
CA PHE A 42 10.31 -9.58 -6.06
C PHE A 42 9.37 -9.80 -7.25
N GLN A 43 9.06 -8.74 -7.99
CA GLN A 43 8.21 -8.73 -9.17
C GLN A 43 8.47 -7.47 -9.97
N ASP A 44 8.36 -7.51 -11.30
CA ASP A 44 8.63 -6.35 -12.16
C ASP A 44 8.00 -5.06 -11.61
N GLY A 45 8.84 -4.04 -11.40
CA GLY A 45 8.43 -2.75 -10.86
C GLY A 45 8.18 -2.65 -9.35
N VAL A 46 8.23 -3.74 -8.55
CA VAL A 46 8.10 -3.63 -7.08
C VAL A 46 9.44 -3.61 -6.38
N TYR A 47 9.66 -2.61 -5.54
CA TYR A 47 10.86 -2.47 -4.75
C TYR A 47 10.55 -2.49 -3.27
N PHE A 48 11.53 -2.89 -2.48
CA PHE A 48 11.47 -2.83 -1.03
C PHE A 48 12.46 -1.78 -0.55
N VAL A 49 11.98 -0.83 0.25
CA VAL A 49 12.81 0.26 0.75
C VAL A 49 13.72 -0.26 1.85
N LEU A 50 14.92 -0.69 1.47
CA LEU A 50 15.96 -1.16 2.41
C LEU A 50 16.73 0.00 3.06
N ASN A 51 16.96 1.07 2.29
CA ASN A 51 17.71 2.23 2.76
C ASN A 51 17.05 3.48 2.19
N TYR A 52 16.29 4.17 3.04
CA TYR A 52 15.59 5.39 2.70
C TYR A 52 16.54 6.45 2.13
N GLN A 53 17.68 6.71 2.78
CA GLN A 53 18.62 7.74 2.32
C GLN A 53 19.19 7.45 0.93
N TYR A 54 19.46 6.17 0.64
CA TYR A 54 19.96 5.77 -0.68
C TYR A 54 18.91 6.00 -1.77
N PHE A 55 17.67 5.58 -1.52
CA PHE A 55 16.56 5.75 -2.45
C PHE A 55 16.23 7.23 -2.67
N MET A 56 16.21 8.04 -1.61
CA MET A 56 15.98 9.48 -1.74
C MET A 56 17.07 10.16 -2.56
N ARG A 57 18.34 9.77 -2.38
CA ARG A 57 19.44 10.31 -3.19
C ARG A 57 19.31 9.93 -4.66
N ASP A 58 18.90 8.70 -4.95
CA ASP A 58 18.78 8.17 -6.32
C ASP A 58 17.58 8.81 -7.05
N MET A 59 16.43 8.93 -6.38
CA MET A 59 15.21 9.51 -6.92
C MET A 59 15.16 11.05 -6.89
N GLY A 60 16.16 11.70 -6.27
CA GLY A 60 16.26 13.15 -6.19
C GLY A 60 15.35 13.80 -5.14
N GLY A 61 14.98 13.05 -4.09
CA GLY A 61 14.24 13.55 -2.92
C GLY A 61 12.91 12.84 -2.67
N GLU A 62 12.31 13.15 -1.50
CA GLU A 62 11.07 12.53 -1.03
C GLU A 62 9.86 12.87 -1.91
N GLU A 63 9.71 14.12 -2.32
CA GLU A 63 8.58 14.54 -3.15
C GLU A 63 8.55 13.78 -4.48
N ARG A 64 9.72 13.65 -5.13
CA ARG A 64 9.84 12.91 -6.38
C ARG A 64 9.63 11.42 -6.17
N PHE A 65 10.11 10.88 -5.07
CA PHE A 65 9.84 9.50 -4.69
C PHE A 65 8.33 9.25 -4.53
N GLN A 66 7.62 10.10 -3.78
CA GLN A 66 6.17 9.96 -3.59
C GLN A 66 5.37 10.15 -4.89
N GLN A 67 5.89 10.93 -5.84
CA GLN A 67 5.27 11.10 -7.15
C GLN A 67 5.44 9.87 -8.04
N CYS A 68 6.63 9.26 -8.05
CA CYS A 68 6.98 8.17 -8.96
C CYS A 68 6.61 6.79 -8.43
N MET A 69 6.68 6.62 -7.11
CA MET A 69 6.47 5.35 -6.43
C MET A 69 5.07 5.29 -5.82
N LEU A 70 4.37 4.19 -6.06
CA LEU A 70 3.12 3.86 -5.40
C LEU A 70 3.40 3.01 -4.18
N TRP A 71 2.91 3.42 -3.01
CA TRP A 71 3.00 2.58 -1.83
C TRP A 71 2.10 1.35 -1.94
N LEU A 72 2.66 0.19 -1.61
CA LEU A 72 1.93 -1.07 -1.51
C LEU A 72 1.95 -1.54 -0.04
N PRO A 73 0.98 -1.10 0.79
CA PRO A 73 0.93 -1.49 2.19
C PRO A 73 0.86 -3.02 2.37
N THR A 74 1.65 -3.56 3.29
CA THR A 74 1.50 -4.96 3.66
C THR A 74 0.20 -5.18 4.44
N TRP A 75 -0.11 -6.44 4.76
CA TRP A 75 -1.23 -6.75 5.64
C TRP A 75 -1.09 -6.06 7.01
N GLU A 76 0.13 -5.98 7.55
CA GLU A 76 0.39 -5.31 8.82
C GLU A 76 0.20 -3.79 8.67
N ASP A 77 0.76 -3.17 7.63
CA ASP A 77 0.59 -1.74 7.36
C ASP A 77 -0.90 -1.37 7.20
N ALA A 78 -1.67 -2.17 6.46
CA ALA A 78 -3.09 -1.91 6.23
C ALA A 78 -3.92 -2.00 7.53
N ARG A 79 -3.55 -2.89 8.46
CA ARG A 79 -4.21 -2.98 9.78
C ARG A 79 -3.82 -1.82 10.69
N GLU A 80 -2.55 -1.41 10.66
CA GLU A 80 -2.10 -0.23 11.40
C GLU A 80 -2.83 1.02 10.89
N LEU A 81 -2.95 1.21 9.57
CA LEU A 81 -3.70 2.31 8.97
C LEU A 81 -5.18 2.30 9.38
N LEU A 82 -5.83 1.14 9.38
CA LEU A 82 -7.22 1.01 9.84
C LEU A 82 -7.34 1.42 11.31
N ARG A 83 -6.36 1.06 12.15
CA ARG A 83 -6.31 1.46 13.55
C ARG A 83 -6.12 2.97 13.70
N GLU A 84 -5.28 3.59 12.88
CA GLU A 84 -5.08 5.04 12.83
C GLU A 84 -6.36 5.79 12.39
N LEU A 85 -7.15 5.17 11.51
CA LEU A 85 -8.49 5.65 11.11
C LEU A 85 -9.61 5.27 12.11
N GLU A 86 -9.23 4.90 13.33
CA GLU A 86 -10.16 4.54 14.42
C GLU A 86 -11.11 3.37 14.08
N VAL A 87 -10.76 2.54 13.10
CA VAL A 87 -11.50 1.31 12.77
C VAL A 87 -11.12 0.24 13.79
N PRO A 88 -12.05 -0.23 14.63
CA PRO A 88 -11.71 -1.18 15.67
C PRO A 88 -11.43 -2.56 15.06
N GLU A 89 -10.46 -3.26 15.64
CA GLU A 89 -10.00 -4.56 15.13
C GLU A 89 -11.13 -5.58 14.92
N ARG A 90 -12.16 -5.53 15.77
CA ARG A 90 -13.37 -6.36 15.64
C ARG A 90 -14.09 -6.16 14.30
N GLU A 91 -14.21 -4.93 13.82
CA GLU A 91 -14.86 -4.64 12.54
C GLU A 91 -14.01 -5.11 11.37
N VAL A 92 -12.68 -4.97 11.49
CA VAL A 92 -11.74 -5.54 10.51
C VAL A 92 -11.87 -7.06 10.44
N ALA A 93 -11.88 -7.75 11.59
CA ALA A 93 -12.05 -9.18 11.65
C ALA A 93 -13.42 -9.64 11.10
N GLU A 94 -14.50 -8.92 11.41
CA GLU A 94 -15.83 -9.20 10.85
C GLU A 94 -15.88 -8.97 9.33
N GLY A 95 -15.25 -7.91 8.83
CA GLY A 95 -15.17 -7.61 7.40
C GLY A 95 -14.41 -8.69 6.63
N LEU A 96 -13.25 -9.10 7.13
CA LEU A 96 -12.46 -10.21 6.57
C LEU A 96 -13.23 -11.53 6.58
N ARG A 97 -13.93 -11.82 7.68
CA ARG A 97 -14.73 -13.03 7.82
C ARG A 97 -15.95 -13.04 6.90
N LYS A 98 -16.66 -11.92 6.75
CA LYS A 98 -17.80 -11.78 5.83
C LYS A 98 -17.40 -11.99 4.38
N GLN A 99 -16.19 -11.58 4.01
CA GLN A 99 -15.67 -11.71 2.65
C GLN A 99 -14.98 -13.06 2.38
N HIS A 100 -14.96 -13.98 3.35
CA HIS A 100 -14.19 -15.24 3.27
C HIS A 100 -12.73 -15.01 2.84
N ALA A 101 -12.16 -13.85 3.22
CA ALA A 101 -10.92 -13.35 2.63
C ALA A 101 -9.71 -14.24 2.94
N MET A 102 -9.73 -14.88 4.12
CA MET A 102 -8.71 -15.85 4.54
C MET A 102 -8.74 -17.15 3.71
N GLU A 103 -9.93 -17.61 3.31
CA GLU A 103 -10.07 -18.84 2.51
C GLU A 103 -9.72 -18.60 1.03
N ALA A 104 -9.94 -17.37 0.56
CA ALA A 104 -9.63 -16.95 -0.79
C ALA A 104 -8.21 -16.36 -0.95
N GLY A 105 -7.45 -16.17 0.13
CA GLY A 105 -6.11 -15.57 0.11
C GLY A 105 -6.10 -14.11 -0.35
N ILE A 106 -7.19 -13.38 -0.14
CA ILE A 106 -7.39 -11.99 -0.55
C ILE A 106 -7.47 -11.04 0.64
N GLU A 107 -6.95 -11.43 1.81
CA GLU A 107 -7.04 -10.63 3.04
C GLU A 107 -6.56 -9.19 2.83
N ARG A 108 -5.42 -9.00 2.18
CA ARG A 108 -4.86 -7.66 1.92
C ARG A 108 -5.74 -6.82 1.00
N LEU A 109 -6.31 -7.42 -0.05
CA LEU A 109 -7.24 -6.73 -0.94
C LEU A 109 -8.51 -6.30 -0.18
N ALA A 110 -9.04 -7.18 0.68
CA ALA A 110 -10.18 -6.85 1.53
C ALA A 110 -9.85 -5.70 2.50
N LEU A 111 -8.65 -5.68 3.10
CA LEU A 111 -8.20 -4.57 3.94
C LEU A 111 -8.12 -3.26 3.16
N TYR A 112 -7.60 -3.28 1.94
CA TYR A 112 -7.55 -2.09 1.08
C TYR A 112 -8.94 -1.57 0.77
N ALA A 113 -9.90 -2.45 0.50
CA ALA A 113 -11.29 -2.05 0.28
C ALA A 113 -11.89 -1.36 1.52
N MET A 114 -11.58 -1.84 2.73
CA MET A 114 -12.02 -1.20 3.98
C MET A 114 -11.36 0.17 4.19
N LEU A 115 -10.07 0.30 3.89
CA LEU A 115 -9.36 1.57 3.93
C LEU A 115 -9.97 2.58 2.95
N LEU A 116 -10.26 2.14 1.72
CA LEU A 116 -10.89 2.95 0.69
C LEU A 116 -12.26 3.48 1.12
N ASP A 117 -13.10 2.60 1.68
CA ASP A 117 -14.42 2.96 2.19
C ASP A 117 -14.33 4.06 3.26
N ARG A 118 -13.38 3.91 4.20
CA ARG A 118 -13.18 4.88 5.28
C ARG A 118 -12.59 6.20 4.82
N LEU A 119 -11.60 6.17 3.92
CA LEU A 119 -11.01 7.39 3.37
C LEU A 119 -12.00 8.17 2.50
N ARG A 120 -12.88 7.46 1.77
CA ARG A 120 -13.96 8.11 1.00
C ARG A 120 -15.02 8.72 1.92
N GLY A 121 -15.47 7.99 2.93
CA GLY A 121 -16.45 8.49 3.90
C GLY A 121 -15.92 9.63 4.78
N ALA A 122 -14.60 9.75 4.96
CA ALA A 122 -13.97 10.86 5.67
C ALA A 122 -13.76 12.12 4.79
N ALA A 123 -13.93 12.01 3.47
CA ALA A 123 -13.77 13.12 2.52
C ALA A 123 -15.09 13.86 2.20
N GLU A 124 -16.23 13.36 2.71
CA GLU A 124 -17.57 13.97 2.62
C GLU A 124 -17.91 14.79 3.87
#